data_AF-A0A838AIP0-F1
#
_entry.id   AF-A0A838AIP0-F1
#
_cell.length_a   1.000
_cell.length_b   1.000
_cell.length_c   1.000
_cell.angle_alpha   90.00
_cell.angle_beta   90.00
_cell.angle_gamma   90.00
#
_symmetry.space_group_name_H-M   'P 1'
#
loop_
_entity.id
_entity.type
_entity.pdbx_description
1 polymer ?
#
loop_
_entity_poly.entity_id
_entity_poly.type
_entity_poly.pdbx_seq_one_letter_code
_entity_poly.pdbx_strand_id
1 'polypeptide(L)'
;MCKKYAVEIFGNFVTEMYSGKTTADIIDELNLIKIQNQQTYEETLYRVLQDWINWNEIRGLGNYTIRTSFSNLRKYLFHLGIKTHKQDIKEYLRFGKRVKKERHPLSDEDYRDIVLRFSRNPRMQLFLLMLGYSGMRMGEALELKKKDLDFTKKRIKERNFLRYIEKIYLNL
;
A
#
# COMPACT_ATOMS: atom_id res chain seq x y z
N MET A 1 -1.10 2.74 1.82
CA MET A 1 -1.48 2.60 3.25
C MET A 1 -1.61 3.99 3.85
N CYS A 2 -2.74 4.27 4.51
CA CYS A 2 -3.09 5.60 5.00
C CYS A 2 -2.26 6.00 6.22
N LYS A 3 -2.00 7.31 6.41
CA LYS A 3 -1.31 7.85 7.59
C LYS A 3 -2.04 7.48 8.89
N LYS A 4 -3.38 7.54 8.88
CA LYS A 4 -4.24 7.23 10.03
C LYS A 4 -4.01 5.80 10.55
N TYR A 5 -3.90 4.84 9.64
CA TYR A 5 -3.66 3.44 9.98
C TYR A 5 -2.32 3.22 10.70
N ALA A 6 -1.26 3.93 10.30
CA ALA A 6 0.03 3.80 10.97
C ALA A 6 0.00 4.34 12.41
N VAL A 7 -0.75 5.43 12.64
CA VAL A 7 -0.96 6.00 13.99
C VAL A 7 -1.80 5.07 14.85
N GLU A 8 -2.87 4.51 14.30
CA GLU A 8 -3.74 3.55 14.99
C GLU A 8 -2.96 2.28 15.41
N ILE A 9 -2.16 1.71 14.51
CA ILE A 9 -1.29 0.57 14.85
C ILE A 9 -0.31 0.93 15.97
N PHE A 10 0.30 2.11 15.90
CA PHE A 10 1.22 2.55 16.95
C PHE A 10 0.50 2.71 18.30
N GLY A 11 -0.72 3.25 18.30
CA GLY A 11 -1.57 3.31 19.49
C GLY A 11 -1.83 1.92 20.08
N ASN A 12 -2.24 0.95 19.25
CA ASN A 12 -2.48 -0.42 19.70
C ASN A 12 -1.20 -1.06 20.29
N PHE A 13 -0.05 -0.87 19.64
CA PHE A 13 1.24 -1.30 20.19
C PHE A 13 1.50 -0.70 21.57
N VAL A 14 1.30 0.61 21.73
CA VAL A 14 1.55 1.28 23.01
C VAL A 14 0.63 0.74 24.10
N THR A 15 -0.65 0.58 23.81
CA THR A 15 -1.64 0.04 24.74
C THR A 15 -1.33 -1.39 25.14
N GLU A 16 -0.95 -2.25 24.19
CA GLU A 16 -0.62 -3.66 24.44
C GLU A 16 0.71 -3.82 25.20
N MET A 17 1.76 -3.06 24.84
CA MET A 17 3.11 -3.25 25.39
C MET A 17 3.36 -2.50 26.70
N TYR A 18 2.63 -1.41 26.95
CA TYR A 18 2.83 -0.56 28.13
C TYR A 18 1.59 -0.48 29.02
N SER A 19 0.90 -1.61 29.20
CA SER A 19 -0.17 -1.79 30.19
C SER A 19 -1.25 -0.71 30.16
N GLY A 20 -1.72 -0.34 28.97
CA GLY A 20 -2.81 0.63 28.81
C GLY A 20 -2.41 2.10 28.76
N LYS A 21 -1.11 2.43 28.73
CA LYS A 21 -0.66 3.79 28.40
C LYS A 21 -1.17 4.23 27.03
N THR A 22 -1.29 5.55 26.86
CA THR A 22 -1.63 6.17 25.59
C THR A 22 -0.37 6.54 24.82
N THR A 23 -0.54 6.78 23.51
CA THR A 23 0.54 7.34 22.69
C THR A 23 1.05 8.67 23.24
N ALA A 24 0.18 9.51 23.83
CA ALA A 24 0.60 10.79 24.40
C ALA A 24 1.56 10.57 25.58
N ASP A 25 1.24 9.65 26.50
CA ASP A 25 2.07 9.36 27.68
C ASP A 25 3.49 8.94 27.29
N ILE A 26 3.62 8.07 26.27
CA ILE A 26 4.94 7.65 25.78
C ILE A 26 5.72 8.81 25.15
N ILE A 27 5.02 9.71 24.43
CA ILE A 27 5.67 10.86 23.80
C ILE A 27 6.14 11.86 24.87
N ASP A 28 5.35 12.08 25.91
CA ASP A 28 5.70 12.94 27.03
C ASP A 28 6.89 12.38 27.82
N GLU A 29 6.90 11.06 28.09
CA GLU A 29 8.05 10.38 28.69
C GLU A 29 9.32 10.54 27.85
N LEU A 30 9.22 10.34 26.53
CA LEU A 30 10.34 10.55 25.61
C LEU A 30 10.83 12.01 25.63
N ASN A 31 9.93 12.98 25.70
CA ASN A 31 10.29 14.39 25.77
C ASN A 31 10.97 14.75 27.11
N LEU A 32 10.53 14.17 28.23
CA LEU A 32 11.17 14.35 29.54
C LEU A 32 12.61 13.79 29.52
N ILE A 33 12.81 12.58 28.99
CA ILE A 33 14.14 11.98 28.86
C ILE A 33 15.04 12.85 27.96
N LYS A 34 14.49 13.40 26.87
CA LYS A 34 15.21 14.29 25.96
C LYS A 34 15.79 15.52 26.66
N ILE A 35 15.06 16.08 27.62
CA ILE A 35 15.53 17.24 28.40
C ILE A 35 16.65 16.84 29.37
N GLN A 36 16.57 15.63 29.94
CA GLN A 36 17.52 15.15 30.95
C GLN A 36 18.83 14.66 30.33
N ASN A 37 18.76 13.81 29.31
CA ASN A 37 19.92 13.18 28.69
C ASN A 37 19.63 12.81 27.22
N GLN A 38 20.33 13.47 26.30
CA GLN A 38 20.18 13.25 24.87
C GLN A 38 20.56 11.83 24.42
N GLN A 39 21.60 11.24 24.98
CA GLN A 39 22.03 9.89 24.63
C GLN A 39 21.00 8.84 25.06
N THR A 40 20.53 8.94 26.31
CA THR A 40 19.49 8.03 26.83
C THR A 40 18.19 8.18 26.05
N TYR A 41 17.87 9.39 25.58
CA TYR A 41 16.72 9.64 24.72
C TYR A 41 16.82 8.88 23.39
N GLU A 42 17.95 8.97 22.71
CA GLU A 42 18.16 8.30 21.42
C GLU A 42 18.09 6.78 21.57
N GLU A 43 18.78 6.22 22.58
CA GLU A 43 18.74 4.78 22.88
C GLU A 43 17.31 4.31 23.17
N THR A 44 16.56 5.05 23.99
CA THR A 44 15.17 4.72 24.34
C THR A 44 14.25 4.83 23.13
N LEU A 45 14.36 5.89 22.34
CA LEU A 45 13.56 6.10 21.14
C LEU A 45 13.74 4.96 20.15
N TYR A 46 14.99 4.61 19.81
CA TYR A 46 15.24 3.54 18.84
C TYR A 46 14.87 2.16 19.38
N ARG A 47 14.96 1.94 20.70
CA ARG A 47 14.42 0.72 21.33
C ARG A 47 12.91 0.61 21.15
N VAL A 48 12.15 1.67 21.48
CA VAL A 48 10.67 1.68 21.31
C VAL A 48 10.30 1.44 19.84
N LEU A 49 11.01 2.08 18.91
CA LEU A 49 10.78 1.90 17.48
C LEU A 49 11.12 0.47 17.01
N GLN A 50 12.17 -0.14 17.55
CA GLN A 50 12.52 -1.53 17.24
C GLN A 50 11.48 -2.51 17.82
N ASP A 51 11.02 -2.27 19.06
CA ASP A 51 9.98 -3.08 19.69
C ASP A 51 8.67 -3.01 18.90
N TRP A 52 8.31 -1.82 18.39
CA TRP A 52 7.17 -1.68 17.50
C TRP A 52 7.33 -2.47 16.19
N ILE A 53 8.54 -2.49 15.60
CA ILE A 53 8.82 -3.32 14.41
C ILE A 53 8.63 -4.80 14.75
N ASN A 54 9.27 -5.27 15.83
CA ASN A 54 9.21 -6.66 16.28
C ASN A 54 7.78 -7.11 16.58
N TRP A 55 7.00 -6.27 17.26
CA TRP A 55 5.61 -6.54 17.59
C TRP A 55 4.75 -6.72 16.32
N ASN A 56 4.98 -5.93 15.27
CA ASN A 56 4.27 -6.11 14.00
C ASN A 56 4.71 -7.38 13.26
N GLU A 57 6.00 -7.75 13.33
CA GLU A 57 6.51 -8.98 12.75
C GLU A 57 5.91 -10.22 13.43
N ILE A 58 5.82 -10.23 14.77
CA ILE A 58 5.20 -11.31 15.56
C ILE A 58 3.72 -11.49 15.19
N ARG A 59 3.02 -10.39 14.89
CA ARG A 59 1.62 -10.41 14.42
C ARG A 59 1.46 -10.85 12.96
N GLY A 60 2.56 -11.20 12.29
CA GLY A 60 2.55 -11.70 10.92
C GLY A 60 2.34 -10.63 9.85
N LEU A 61 2.55 -9.34 10.17
CA LEU A 61 2.46 -8.30 9.14
C LEU A 61 3.65 -8.45 8.17
N GLY A 62 3.36 -8.36 6.87
CA GLY A 62 4.42 -8.43 5.85
C GLY A 62 5.44 -7.29 5.98
N ASN A 63 6.72 -7.59 5.82
CA ASN A 63 7.82 -6.61 5.94
C ASN A 63 7.70 -5.38 5.00
N TYR A 64 7.01 -5.52 3.87
CA TYR A 64 6.67 -4.38 3.01
C TYR A 64 5.68 -3.42 3.70
N THR A 65 4.64 -3.99 4.30
CA THR A 65 3.59 -3.29 5.06
C THR A 65 4.23 -2.58 6.24
N ILE A 66 5.04 -3.26 7.05
CA ILE A 66 5.72 -2.68 8.22
C ILE A 66 6.58 -1.47 7.84
N ARG A 67 7.41 -1.57 6.80
CA ARG A 67 8.25 -0.45 6.34
C ARG A 67 7.42 0.74 5.82
N THR A 68 6.29 0.46 5.20
CA THR A 68 5.36 1.50 4.72
C THR A 68 4.68 2.18 5.90
N SER A 69 4.18 1.42 6.87
CA SER A 69 3.65 1.90 8.16
C SER A 69 4.68 2.77 8.88
N PHE A 70 5.92 2.28 9.02
CA PHE A 70 7.02 2.98 9.68
C PHE A 70 7.31 4.33 9.03
N SER A 71 7.31 4.40 7.70
CA SER A 71 7.52 5.65 6.97
C SER A 71 6.41 6.69 7.24
N ASN A 72 5.19 6.24 7.49
CA ASN A 72 4.06 7.09 7.89
C ASN A 72 4.12 7.45 9.38
N LEU A 73 4.46 6.50 10.24
CA LEU A 73 4.67 6.72 11.67
C LEU A 73 5.75 7.77 11.90
N ARG A 74 6.86 7.71 11.17
CA ARG A 74 7.93 8.71 11.23
C ARG A 74 7.43 10.13 10.93
N LYS A 75 6.53 10.29 9.95
CA LYS A 75 5.93 11.59 9.64
C LYS A 75 5.05 12.08 10.79
N TYR A 76 4.30 11.19 11.41
CA TYR A 76 3.50 11.51 12.59
C TYR A 76 4.39 11.94 13.77
N LEU A 77 5.41 11.16 14.12
CA LEU A 77 6.36 11.50 15.18
C LEU A 77 7.09 12.83 14.92
N PHE A 78 7.42 13.12 13.65
CA PHE A 78 8.00 14.40 13.26
C PHE A 78 7.10 15.59 13.60
N HIS A 79 5.78 15.47 13.40
CA HIS A 79 4.83 16.52 13.79
C HIS A 79 4.75 16.72 15.31
N LEU A 80 5.10 15.69 16.09
CA LEU A 80 5.20 15.76 17.55
C LEU A 80 6.58 16.20 18.05
N GLY A 81 7.48 16.64 17.16
CA GLY A 81 8.82 17.12 17.52
C GLY A 81 9.90 16.04 17.67
N ILE A 82 9.57 14.77 17.42
CA ILE A 82 10.51 13.65 17.41
C ILE A 82 11.10 13.50 16.01
N LYS A 83 12.40 13.82 15.89
CA LYS A 83 13.13 13.75 14.62
C LYS A 83 13.99 12.50 14.60
N THR A 84 13.93 11.74 13.52
CA THR A 84 14.78 10.56 13.29
C THR A 84 15.56 10.74 11.98
N HIS A 85 16.88 10.58 12.05
CA HIS A 85 17.74 10.71 10.89
C HIS A 85 17.79 9.39 10.09
N LYS A 86 18.02 9.49 8.77
CA LYS A 86 18.02 8.30 7.90
C LYS A 86 19.17 7.35 8.20
N GLN A 87 20.32 7.89 8.63
CA GLN A 87 21.51 7.11 8.96
C GLN A 87 21.26 6.26 10.20
N ASP A 88 20.79 6.89 11.27
CA ASP A 88 20.46 6.24 12.54
C ASP A 88 19.40 5.14 12.37
N ILE A 89 18.35 5.39 11.58
CA ILE A 89 17.34 4.37 11.25
C ILE A 89 18.01 3.13 10.62
N LYS A 90 19.04 3.32 9.80
CA LYS A 90 19.76 2.23 9.13
C LYS A 90 20.69 1.50 10.10
N GLU A 91 21.31 2.23 11.01
CA GLU A 91 22.28 1.72 11.97
C GLU A 91 21.59 0.96 13.11
N TYR A 92 20.57 1.56 13.73
CA TYR A 92 19.92 1.07 14.94
C TYR A 92 18.70 0.18 14.68
N LEU A 93 17.97 0.39 13.58
CA LEU A 93 16.76 -0.40 13.32
C LEU A 93 17.04 -1.57 12.37
N ARG A 94 16.38 -2.69 12.66
CA ARG A 94 16.42 -3.93 11.89
C ARG A 94 15.00 -4.24 11.44
N PHE A 95 14.82 -4.26 10.13
CA PHE A 95 13.57 -4.64 9.49
C PHE A 95 13.75 -6.00 8.82
N GLY A 96 12.76 -6.87 8.92
CA GLY A 96 12.74 -8.15 8.23
C GLY A 96 12.98 -8.05 6.73
N LYS A 97 13.49 -9.16 6.16
CA LYS A 97 13.77 -9.29 4.73
C LYS A 97 12.48 -9.16 3.93
N ARG A 98 12.52 -8.37 2.85
CA ARG A 98 11.39 -8.29 1.92
C ARG A 98 11.37 -9.55 1.07
N VAL A 99 10.43 -10.45 1.36
CA VAL A 99 10.11 -11.55 0.46
C VAL A 99 9.41 -10.95 -0.75
N LYS A 100 10.13 -10.84 -1.87
CA LYS A 100 9.52 -10.52 -3.16
C LYS A 100 9.03 -11.83 -3.74
N LYS A 101 7.71 -12.03 -3.77
CA LYS A 101 7.14 -13.06 -4.63
C LYS A 101 7.32 -12.59 -6.07
N GLU A 102 8.08 -13.34 -6.85
CA GLU A 102 8.17 -13.08 -8.28
C GLU A 102 6.78 -13.23 -8.88
N ARG A 103 6.39 -12.22 -9.66
CA ARG A 103 5.16 -12.25 -10.42
C ARG A 103 5.53 -12.72 -11.80
N HIS A 104 5.01 -13.88 -12.19
CA HIS A 104 5.14 -14.33 -13.57
C HIS A 104 4.14 -13.56 -14.43
N PRO A 105 4.54 -13.10 -15.62
CA PRO A 105 3.59 -12.57 -16.59
C PRO A 105 2.59 -13.67 -16.97
N LEU A 106 1.36 -13.26 -17.26
CA LEU A 106 0.37 -14.17 -17.84
C LEU A 106 0.79 -14.52 -19.27
N SER A 107 0.66 -15.79 -19.66
CA SER A 107 0.73 -16.16 -21.06
C SER A 107 -0.51 -15.64 -21.81
N ASP A 108 -0.42 -15.51 -23.14
CA ASP A 108 -1.55 -15.11 -23.97
C ASP A 108 -2.72 -16.12 -23.85
N GLU A 109 -2.40 -17.40 -23.68
CA GLU A 109 -3.37 -18.49 -23.46
C GLU A 109 -4.08 -18.33 -22.12
N ASP A 110 -3.33 -18.14 -21.03
CA ASP A 110 -3.90 -17.92 -19.70
C ASP A 110 -4.80 -16.68 -19.68
N TYR A 111 -4.34 -15.60 -20.30
CA TYR A 111 -5.10 -14.36 -20.38
C TYR A 111 -6.41 -14.55 -21.16
N ARG A 112 -6.36 -15.23 -22.31
CA ARG A 112 -7.55 -15.56 -23.10
C ARG A 112 -8.53 -16.39 -22.29
N ASP A 113 -8.06 -17.41 -21.59
CA ASP A 113 -8.90 -18.28 -20.77
C ASP A 113 -9.56 -17.52 -19.62
N ILE A 114 -8.82 -16.65 -18.94
CA ILE A 114 -9.36 -15.76 -17.90
C ILE A 114 -10.49 -14.91 -18.49
N VAL A 115 -10.26 -14.24 -19.63
CA VAL A 115 -11.28 -13.39 -20.27
C VAL A 115 -12.52 -14.19 -20.66
N LEU A 116 -12.36 -15.40 -21.23
CA LEU A 116 -13.48 -16.24 -21.67
C LEU A 116 -14.32 -16.78 -20.50
N ARG A 117 -13.72 -17.02 -19.33
CA ARG A 117 -14.46 -17.42 -18.12
C ARG A 117 -15.47 -16.36 -17.67
N PHE A 118 -15.25 -15.09 -18.01
CA PHE A 118 -16.19 -14.01 -17.74
C PHE A 118 -17.22 -13.77 -18.85
N SER A 119 -17.38 -14.70 -19.80
CA SER A 119 -18.36 -14.59 -20.91
C SER A 119 -19.81 -14.34 -20.49
N ARG A 120 -20.21 -14.80 -19.29
CA ARG A 120 -21.54 -14.55 -18.71
C ARG A 120 -21.69 -13.14 -18.11
N ASN A 121 -20.60 -12.39 -17.94
CA ASN A 121 -20.59 -11.01 -17.46
C ASN A 121 -19.89 -10.11 -18.50
N PRO A 122 -20.64 -9.60 -19.48
CA PRO A 122 -20.05 -8.87 -20.60
C PRO A 122 -19.27 -7.63 -20.18
N ARG A 123 -19.70 -6.94 -19.13
CA ARG A 123 -19.00 -5.76 -18.60
C ARG A 123 -17.61 -6.13 -18.06
N MET A 124 -17.51 -7.21 -17.29
CA MET A 124 -16.21 -7.69 -16.78
C MET A 124 -15.32 -8.24 -17.89
N GLN A 125 -15.90 -8.98 -18.84
CA GLN A 125 -15.15 -9.48 -20.00
C GLN A 125 -14.54 -8.32 -20.79
N LEU A 126 -15.32 -7.28 -21.07
CA LEU A 126 -14.85 -6.09 -21.77
C LEU A 126 -13.78 -5.34 -20.95
N PHE A 127 -14.00 -5.19 -19.65
CA PHE A 127 -13.05 -4.52 -18.77
C PHE A 127 -11.68 -5.20 -18.77
N LEU A 128 -11.65 -6.54 -18.69
CA LEU A 128 -10.40 -7.30 -18.76
C LEU A 128 -9.71 -7.12 -20.11
N LEU A 129 -10.46 -7.19 -21.22
CA LEU A 129 -9.94 -6.95 -22.57
C LEU A 129 -9.35 -5.53 -22.72
N MET A 130 -10.05 -4.51 -22.22
CA MET A 130 -9.55 -3.13 -22.21
C MET A 130 -8.23 -3.02 -21.45
N LEU A 131 -8.13 -3.63 -20.26
CA LEU A 131 -6.89 -3.58 -19.45
C LEU A 131 -5.71 -4.25 -20.16
N GLY A 132 -5.92 -5.42 -20.77
CA GLY A 132 -4.86 -6.13 -21.48
C GLY A 132 -4.40 -5.41 -22.73
N TYR A 133 -5.31 -4.81 -23.49
CA TYR A 133 -4.99 -4.13 -24.74
C TYR A 133 -4.38 -2.74 -24.53
N SER A 134 -4.92 -1.96 -23.60
CA SER A 134 -4.51 -0.57 -23.39
C SER A 134 -3.35 -0.39 -22.41
N GLY A 135 -3.10 -1.39 -21.55
CA GLY A 135 -2.12 -1.28 -20.47
C GLY A 135 -2.49 -0.23 -19.41
N MET A 136 -3.75 0.24 -19.39
CA MET A 136 -4.22 1.24 -18.41
C MET A 136 -4.16 0.71 -16.98
N ARG A 137 -3.99 1.61 -16.00
CA ARG A 137 -4.20 1.24 -14.60
C ARG A 137 -5.68 0.93 -14.39
N MET A 138 -5.96 -0.04 -13.52
CA MET A 138 -7.33 -0.45 -13.19
C MET A 138 -8.25 0.74 -12.83
N GLY A 139 -7.74 1.71 -12.06
CA GLY A 139 -8.51 2.92 -11.71
C GLY A 139 -8.83 3.81 -12.92
N GLU A 140 -7.86 4.03 -13.81
CA GLU A 140 -8.03 4.83 -15.02
C GLU A 140 -9.10 4.21 -15.94
N ALA A 141 -9.11 2.87 -16.04
CA ALA A 141 -10.09 2.14 -16.85
C ALA A 141 -11.50 2.18 -16.24
N LEU A 142 -11.62 2.23 -14.90
CA LEU A 142 -12.92 2.34 -14.21
C LEU A 142 -13.53 3.74 -14.33
N GLU A 143 -12.70 4.78 -14.45
CA GLU A 143 -13.14 6.18 -14.58
C GLU A 143 -13.53 6.57 -16.02
N LEU A 144 -13.27 5.69 -16.98
CA LEU A 144 -13.45 5.94 -18.40
C LEU A 144 -14.94 6.08 -18.77
N LYS A 145 -15.30 7.18 -19.44
CA LYS A 145 -16.68 7.46 -19.86
C LYS A 145 -16.84 7.25 -21.37
N LYS A 146 -18.09 7.07 -21.81
CA LYS A 146 -18.42 6.89 -23.25
C LYS A 146 -17.87 8.02 -24.14
N LYS A 147 -17.82 9.25 -23.63
CA LYS A 147 -17.28 10.42 -24.33
C LYS A 147 -15.75 10.40 -24.53
N ASP A 148 -15.04 9.60 -23.73
CA ASP A 148 -13.59 9.49 -23.80
C ASP A 148 -13.16 8.45 -24.86
N LEU A 149 -14.12 7.71 -25.43
CA LEU A 149 -13.90 6.72 -26.47
C LEU A 149 -14.17 7.31 -27.86
N ASP A 150 -13.11 7.43 -28.65
CA ASP A 150 -13.21 7.83 -30.05
C ASP A 150 -13.26 6.60 -30.96
N PHE A 151 -14.47 6.25 -31.39
CA PHE A 151 -14.73 5.16 -32.32
C PHE A 151 -14.60 5.57 -33.80
N THR A 152 -14.39 6.85 -34.09
CA THR A 152 -14.30 7.36 -35.47
C THR A 152 -12.93 7.07 -36.09
N LYS A 153 -11.89 6.95 -35.26
CA LYS A 153 -10.53 6.64 -35.68
C LYS A 153 -10.35 5.12 -35.74
N LYS A 154 -10.22 4.55 -36.94
CA LYS A 154 -9.88 3.12 -37.19
C LYS A 154 -8.46 2.74 -36.72
N ARG A 155 -8.12 2.97 -35.46
CA ARG A 155 -6.87 2.48 -34.85
C ARG A 155 -7.02 1.14 -34.12
N ILE A 156 -8.17 0.48 -34.23
CA ILE A 156 -8.38 -0.85 -33.65
C ILE A 156 -8.43 -1.86 -34.80
N LYS A 157 -7.32 -2.58 -34.98
CA LYS A 157 -7.12 -3.57 -36.04
C LYS A 157 -7.87 -4.89 -35.77
N GLU A 158 -8.45 -5.05 -34.57
CA GLU A 158 -9.07 -6.29 -34.15
C GLU A 158 -10.60 -6.19 -34.15
N ARG A 159 -11.18 -6.78 -35.20
CA ARG A 159 -12.61 -6.76 -35.54
C ARG A 159 -13.52 -7.31 -34.42
N ASN A 160 -12.99 -8.11 -33.51
CA ASN A 160 -13.75 -8.76 -32.44
C ASN A 160 -13.94 -7.86 -31.20
N PHE A 161 -12.96 -7.01 -30.88
CA PHE A 161 -13.02 -6.11 -29.72
C PHE A 161 -14.01 -4.96 -29.93
N LEU A 162 -13.97 -4.33 -31.12
CA LEU A 162 -14.94 -3.29 -31.51
C LEU A 162 -16.37 -3.80 -31.47
N ARG A 163 -16.63 -4.98 -32.05
CA ARG A 163 -17.95 -5.62 -32.01
C ARG A 163 -18.45 -5.88 -30.60
N TYR A 164 -17.55 -6.19 -29.66
CA TYR A 164 -17.90 -6.46 -28.28
C TYR A 164 -18.25 -5.18 -27.51
N ILE A 165 -17.48 -4.10 -27.73
CA ILE A 165 -17.79 -2.77 -27.18
C ILE A 165 -19.13 -2.26 -27.73
N GLU A 166 -19.32 -2.32 -29.04
CA GLU A 166 -20.57 -1.92 -29.70
C GLU A 166 -21.77 -2.69 -29.14
N LYS A 167 -21.65 -4.02 -28.98
CA LYS A 167 -22.75 -4.85 -28.47
C LYS A 167 -23.14 -4.54 -27.01
N ILE A 168 -22.21 -4.08 -26.18
CA ILE A 168 -22.46 -3.73 -24.77
C ILE A 168 -22.95 -2.29 -24.59
N TYR A 169 -22.38 -1.34 -25.33
CA TYR A 169 -22.63 0.09 -25.17
C TYR A 169 -23.71 0.68 -26.09
N LEU A 170 -24.18 -0.09 -27.09
CA LEU A 170 -25.28 0.29 -27.99
C LEU A 170 -26.58 -0.52 -27.78
N ASN A 171 -26.57 -1.57 -26.93
CA ASN A 171 -27.78 -2.31 -26.51
C ASN A 171 -28.21 -2.00 -25.06
N LEU A 172 -27.78 -0.86 -24.53
CA LEU A 172 -28.31 -0.17 -23.33
C LEU A 172 -28.79 1.20 -23.78
#